data_AF-A0A919ZT39-F1
#
_entry.id   AF-A0A919ZT39-F1
#
_cell.length_a   1.000
_cell.length_b   1.000
_cell.length_c   1.000
_cell.angle_alpha   90.00
_cell.angle_beta   90.00
_cell.angle_gamma   90.00
#
_symmetry.space_group_name_H-M   'P 1'
#
loop_
_entity.id
_entity.type
_entity.pdbx_description
1 polymer ?
#
loop_
_entity_poly.entity_id
_entity_poly.type
_entity_poly.pdbx_seq_one_letter_code
_entity_poly.pdbx_strand_id
1 'polypeptide(L)'
;MPDFKKQLATFVQMLRNIEDEFKLHSLTPNEQAVFYTILKSNDICNISKIVDESGLSRSTVYKILRKLEDNNLIEAFQSESDKRESIVSLKV
;
A
#
# COMPACT_ATOMS: atom_id res chain seq x y z
N MET A 1 -21.52 -5.12 -30.72
CA MET A 1 -20.36 -4.88 -29.86
C MET A 1 -20.79 -3.95 -28.74
N PRO A 2 -20.48 -4.26 -27.47
CA PRO A 2 -20.53 -3.23 -26.44
C PRO A 2 -19.71 -2.05 -26.94
N ASP A 3 -20.25 -0.85 -26.80
CA ASP A 3 -19.59 0.38 -27.22
C ASP A 3 -18.27 0.47 -26.46
N PHE A 4 -17.15 0.19 -27.13
CA PHE A 4 -15.82 0.14 -26.53
C PHE A 4 -15.50 1.42 -25.77
N LYS A 5 -16.04 2.56 -26.24
CA LYS A 5 -15.95 3.85 -25.54
C LYS A 5 -16.66 3.82 -24.18
N LYS A 6 -17.84 3.20 -24.08
CA LYS A 6 -18.55 3.01 -22.81
C LYS A 6 -17.77 2.09 -21.88
N GLN A 7 -17.20 1.00 -22.39
CA GLN A 7 -16.37 0.09 -21.58
C GLN A 7 -15.14 0.81 -21.02
N LEU A 8 -14.44 1.60 -21.83
CA LEU A 8 -13.33 2.44 -21.39
C LEU A 8 -13.77 3.46 -20.33
N ALA A 9 -14.88 4.16 -20.55
CA ALA A 9 -15.38 5.14 -19.58
C ALA A 9 -15.72 4.48 -18.23
N THR A 10 -16.36 3.31 -18.27
CA THR A 10 -16.68 2.54 -17.07
C THR A 10 -15.41 2.06 -16.35
N PHE A 11 -14.40 1.57 -17.07
CA PHE A 11 -13.12 1.18 -16.48
C PHE A 11 -12.41 2.35 -15.80
N VAL A 12 -12.34 3.52 -16.45
CA VAL A 12 -11.75 4.73 -15.87
C VAL A 12 -12.52 5.18 -14.62
N GLN A 13 -13.84 5.08 -14.63
CA GLN A 13 -14.64 5.41 -13.45
C GLN A 13 -14.38 4.45 -12.28
N MET A 14 -14.24 3.15 -12.55
CA MET A 14 -13.88 2.17 -11.50
C MET A 14 -12.53 2.50 -10.88
N LEU A 15 -11.52 2.83 -11.70
CA LEU A 15 -10.20 3.23 -11.19
C LEU A 15 -10.28 4.46 -10.29
N ARG A 16 -11.02 5.50 -10.72
CA ARG A 16 -11.20 6.71 -9.90
C ARG A 16 -11.90 6.42 -8.58
N ASN A 17 -12.95 5.59 -8.60
CA ASN A 17 -13.66 5.22 -7.39
C ASN A 17 -12.73 4.51 -6.40
N ILE A 18 -11.87 3.61 -6.88
CA ILE A 18 -10.85 2.94 -6.05
C ILE A 18 -9.86 3.96 -5.49
N GLU A 19 -9.33 4.86 -6.33
CA GLU A 19 -8.40 5.91 -5.88
C GLU A 19 -9.00 6.82 -4.80
N ASP A 20 -10.30 7.13 -4.91
CA ASP A 20 -11.02 7.96 -3.95
C ASP A 20 -11.33 7.21 -2.65
N GLU A 21 -11.76 5.95 -2.73
CA GLU A 21 -12.05 5.09 -1.58
C GLU A 21 -10.81 4.90 -0.70
N PHE A 22 -9.67 4.63 -1.32
CA PHE A 22 -8.39 4.45 -0.62
C PHE A 22 -7.61 5.76 -0.45
N LYS A 23 -8.17 6.90 -0.89
CA LYS A 23 -7.53 8.22 -0.87
C LYS A 23 -6.09 8.20 -1.41
N LEU A 24 -5.82 7.36 -2.42
CA LEU A 24 -4.47 7.14 -2.96
C LEU A 24 -3.86 8.42 -3.54
N HIS A 25 -4.71 9.34 -4.00
CA HIS A 25 -4.31 10.67 -4.48
C HIS A 25 -3.65 11.53 -3.39
N SER A 26 -3.88 11.24 -2.11
CA SER A 26 -3.32 11.98 -0.98
C SER A 26 -1.94 11.48 -0.54
N LEU A 27 -1.50 10.33 -1.06
CA LEU A 27 -0.21 9.75 -0.72
C LEU A 27 0.92 10.48 -1.45
N THR A 28 1.96 10.83 -0.69
CA THR A 28 3.23 11.32 -1.23
C THR A 28 3.96 10.23 -2.01
N PRO A 29 4.93 10.56 -2.88
CA PRO A 29 5.68 9.56 -3.65
C PRO A 29 6.35 8.47 -2.78
N ASN A 30 6.83 8.81 -1.59
CA ASN A 30 7.42 7.84 -0.66
C ASN A 30 6.35 6.93 -0.04
N GLU A 31 5.18 7.48 0.31
CA GLU A 31 4.05 6.70 0.82
C GLU A 31 3.51 5.75 -0.27
N GLN A 32 3.45 6.21 -1.52
CA GLN A 32 3.13 5.38 -2.68
C GLN A 32 4.15 4.26 -2.89
N ALA A 33 5.45 4.56 -2.80
CA ALA A 33 6.50 3.54 -2.94
C ALA A 33 6.32 2.42 -1.92
N VAL A 34 6.13 2.76 -0.64
CA VAL A 34 5.87 1.77 0.42
C VAL A 34 4.57 1.01 0.18
N PHE A 35 3.47 1.70 -0.12
CA PHE A 35 2.17 1.07 -0.36
C PHE A 35 2.21 0.08 -1.53
N TYR A 36 2.85 0.45 -2.63
CA TYR A 36 3.00 -0.43 -3.79
C TYR A 36 3.91 -1.62 -3.55
N THR A 37 4.95 -1.47 -2.72
CA THR A 37 5.76 -2.61 -2.27
C THR A 37 4.92 -3.62 -1.50
N ILE A 38 4.06 -3.16 -0.59
CA ILE A 38 3.14 -4.03 0.14
C ILE A 38 2.17 -4.71 -0.82
N LEU A 39 1.54 -3.95 -1.73
CA LEU A 39 0.57 -4.45 -2.71
C LEU A 39 1.16 -5.50 -3.66
N LYS A 40 2.44 -5.40 -4.03
CA LYS A 40 3.12 -6.35 -4.90
C LYS A 40 3.62 -7.60 -4.17
N SER A 41 3.61 -7.61 -2.84
CA SER A 41 4.12 -8.74 -2.06
C SER A 41 3.16 -9.92 -2.15
N ASN A 42 3.58 -10.98 -2.85
CA ASN A 42 2.82 -12.24 -2.94
C ASN A 42 2.93 -13.10 -1.67
N ASP A 43 3.89 -12.79 -0.80
CA ASP A 43 4.19 -13.49 0.46
C ASP A 43 4.06 -12.52 1.65
N ILE A 44 4.27 -13.03 2.87
CA ILE A 44 4.32 -12.25 4.12
C ILE A 44 5.25 -11.04 3.91
N CYS A 45 4.67 -9.84 3.93
CA CYS A 45 5.41 -8.60 3.81
C CYS A 45 5.89 -8.18 5.19
N ASN A 46 7.19 -7.93 5.34
CA ASN A 46 7.75 -7.40 6.58
C ASN A 46 8.51 -6.09 6.34
N ILE A 47 8.81 -5.37 7.41
CA ILE A 47 9.46 -4.07 7.31
C ILE A 47 10.85 -4.13 6.65
N SER A 48 11.62 -5.19 6.85
CA SER A 48 12.92 -5.35 6.16
C SER A 48 12.74 -5.42 4.64
N LYS A 49 11.80 -6.24 4.16
CA LYS A 49 11.46 -6.32 2.73
C LYS A 49 11.03 -4.96 2.18
N ILE A 50 10.22 -4.22 2.93
CA ILE A 50 9.76 -2.89 2.52
C ILE A 50 10.93 -1.91 2.43
N VAL A 51 11.84 -1.91 3.40
CA VAL A 51 13.06 -1.07 3.39
C VAL A 51 13.92 -1.37 2.17
N ASP A 52 14.15 -2.66 1.90
CA ASP A 52 15.02 -3.10 0.81
C ASP A 52 14.43 -2.75 -0.57
N GLU A 53 13.12 -2.97 -0.76
CA GLU A 53 12.46 -2.74 -2.04
C GLU A 53 12.07 -1.27 -2.28
N SER A 54 11.75 -0.51 -1.24
CA SER A 54 11.39 0.90 -1.38
C SER A 54 12.61 1.83 -1.44
N GLY A 55 13.80 1.35 -1.04
CA GLY A 55 15.02 2.16 -0.95
C GLY A 55 14.97 3.26 0.11
N LEU A 56 14.05 3.16 1.08
CA LEU A 56 13.85 4.16 2.12
C LEU A 56 14.47 3.69 3.44
N SER A 57 14.88 4.64 4.29
CA SER A 57 15.37 4.28 5.62
C SER A 57 14.27 3.62 6.46
N ARG A 58 14.66 2.70 7.34
CA ARG A 58 13.74 2.00 8.25
C ARG A 58 12.87 2.95 9.09
N SER A 59 13.44 4.06 9.56
CA SER A 59 12.70 5.07 10.31
C SER A 59 11.66 5.81 9.47
N THR A 60 11.94 6.02 8.18
CA THR A 60 10.99 6.59 7.22
C THR A 60 9.86 5.60 6.95
N VAL A 61 10.19 4.34 6.70
CA VAL A 61 9.21 3.27 6.48
C VAL A 61 8.28 3.13 7.69
N TYR A 62 8.81 3.09 8.92
CA TYR A 62 7.98 3.04 10.13
C TYR A 62 6.96 4.19 10.21
N LYS A 63 7.39 5.43 9.95
CA LYS A 63 6.48 6.59 9.96
C LYS A 63 5.39 6.48 8.90
N ILE A 64 5.75 6.00 7.72
CA ILE A 64 4.80 5.80 6.61
C ILE A 64 3.81 4.69 6.93
N LEU A 65 4.28 3.54 7.42
CA LEU A 65 3.40 2.44 7.84
C LEU A 65 2.39 2.91 8.88
N ARG A 66 2.83 3.73 9.85
CA ARG A 66 1.90 4.29 10.85
C ARG A 66 0.82 5.16 10.21
N LYS A 67 1.18 6.04 9.27
CA LYS A 67 0.20 6.86 8.54
C LYS A 67 -0.76 6.02 7.69
N LEU A 68 -0.27 4.98 7.02
CA LEU A 68 -1.10 4.09 6.22
C LEU A 68 -2.08 3.32 7.11
N GLU A 69 -1.65 2.92 8.30
CA GLU A 69 -2.50 2.29 9.32
C GLU A 69 -3.54 3.27 9.87
N ASP A 70 -3.16 4.51 10.16
CA ASP A 70 -4.08 5.59 10.61
C ASP A 70 -5.14 5.91 9.53
N ASN A 71 -4.78 5.78 8.25
CA ASN A 71 -5.69 5.89 7.10
C ASN A 71 -6.49 4.59 6.81
N ASN A 72 -6.34 3.58 7.66
CA ASN A 72 -7.00 2.27 7.54
C ASN A 72 -6.72 1.52 6.23
N LEU A 73 -5.55 1.75 5.62
CA LEU A 73 -5.13 1.09 4.37
C LEU A 73 -4.41 -0.24 4.65
N ILE A 74 -3.76 -0.35 5.80
CA ILE A 74 -2.99 -1.53 6.20
C ILE A 74 -3.29 -1.92 7.65
N GLU A 75 -2.84 -3.11 8.01
CA GLU A 75 -2.61 -3.53 9.39
C GLU A 75 -1.13 -3.93 9.54
N ALA A 76 -0.55 -3.61 10.70
CA ALA A 76 0.81 -4.01 11.03
C ALA A 76 0.86 -4.65 12.42
N PHE A 77 1.58 -5.74 12.55
CA PHE A 77 1.80 -6.44 13.81
C PHE A 77 3.27 -6.82 13.98
N GLN A 78 3.76 -6.83 15.22
CA GLN A 78 5.12 -7.27 15.48
C GLN A 78 5.22 -8.78 15.28
N SER A 79 6.31 -9.23 14.64
CA SER A 79 6.60 -10.65 14.55
C SER A 79 6.86 -11.22 15.94
N GLU A 80 6.31 -12.42 16.20
CA GLU A 80 6.55 -13.14 17.45
C GLU A 80 8.00 -13.64 17.56
N SER A 81 8.65 -13.93 16.43
CA SER A 81 10.01 -14.47 16.38
C SER A 81 11.11 -13.40 16.38
N ASP A 82 10.83 -12.21 15.83
CA ASP A 82 11.74 -11.05 15.89
C ASP A 82 10.93 -9.75 16.04
N LYS A 83 10.94 -9.17 17.24
CA LYS A 83 10.21 -7.92 17.54
C LYS A 83 10.69 -6.71 16.74
N ARG A 84 11.83 -6.79 16.04
CA ARG A 84 12.32 -5.74 15.13
C ARG A 84 11.67 -5.80 13.75
N GLU A 85 11.02 -6.92 13.44
CA GLU A 85 10.22 -7.10 12.24
C GLU A 85 8.76 -6.77 12.53
N SER A 86 8.19 -5.90 11.72
CA SER A 86 6.74 -5.70 11.64
C SER A 86 6.24 -6.42 10.40
N ILE A 87 5.29 -7.32 10.58
CA ILE A 87 4.55 -7.97 9.50
C ILE A 87 3.41 -7.05 9.11
N VAL A 88 3.18 -6.88 7.82
CA VAL A 88 2.24 -5.91 7.26
C VAL A 88 1.33 -6.60 6.24
N SER A 89 0.03 -6.36 6.34
CA SER A 89 -0.98 -6.77 5.36
C SER A 89 -1.85 -5.59 4.95
N LEU A 90 -2.40 -5.66 3.73
CA LEU A 90 -3.39 -4.70 3.28
C LEU A 90 -4.74 -5.00 3.95
N LYS A 91 -5.52 -3.94 4.26
CA LYS A 91 -6.90 -4.05 4.74
C LYS A 91 -7.96 -3.96 3.63
N VAL A 92 -7.53 -3.97 2.36
CA VAL A 92 -8.40 -4.01 1.17
C VAL A 92 -9.18 -5.30 1.04
#